data_AF-A0A661WKF3-F1
#
_entry.id   AF-A0A661WKF3-F1
#
_cell.length_a   1.000
_cell.length_b   1.000
_cell.length_c   1.000
_cell.angle_alpha   90.00
_cell.angle_beta   90.00
_cell.angle_gamma   90.00
#
_symmetry.space_group_name_H-M   'P 1'
#
loop_
_entity.id
_entity.type
_entity.pdbx_description
1 polymer ?
#
loop_
_entity_poly.entity_id
_entity_poly.type
_entity_poly.pdbx_seq_one_letter_code
_entity_poly.pdbx_strand_id
1 'polypeptide(L)'
;MKRKEKSPEDLTIGELRRLLMEKRRNVRQERLDHYRRTGRVIQLASTQAPELDINPIIETPADEELAPVKKASPRKKWGERFLLAVEIIAVLGLISIILSGFGILRDLNAEFAEALEQPTLAPTPLVMAVVLPSGHTPPDTAGNTRPNDAEIPEHLRPMVQSIKDLPIPPSSPEQAIRIQIPALNVDAPIVQGDGWEQLKKGVGQHIGSPNPGTTGNMVFSAHNDVYGEIFRYLDQLQPGDEILVFTQQRQYTYVVLNTQLVEPTQVEVMAATNKSTTTLISCYPYLKDTQRIVVFADLKK
;
A
#
# COMPACT_ATOMS: atom_id res chain seq x y z
N MET A 1 69.17 22.71 -28.87
CA MET A 1 68.89 22.22 -30.24
C MET A 1 67.40 21.86 -30.33
N LYS A 2 66.63 22.51 -31.22
CA LYS A 2 65.19 22.27 -31.41
C LYS A 2 64.98 21.05 -32.30
N ARG A 3 64.34 19.98 -31.81
CA ARG A 3 63.88 18.87 -32.67
C ARG A 3 62.71 19.38 -33.51
N LYS A 4 62.83 19.32 -34.85
CA LYS A 4 61.71 19.51 -35.78
C LYS A 4 60.70 18.39 -35.55
N GLU A 5 59.45 18.74 -35.27
CA GLU A 5 58.33 17.80 -35.27
C GLU A 5 58.06 17.36 -36.72
N LYS A 6 58.07 16.06 -36.98
CA LYS A 6 57.76 15.50 -38.31
C LYS A 6 56.24 15.54 -38.53
N SER A 7 55.81 15.94 -39.72
CA SER A 7 54.39 15.93 -40.09
C SER A 7 53.87 14.48 -40.25
N PRO A 8 52.55 14.24 -40.08
CA PRO A 8 51.94 12.90 -40.10
C PRO A 8 52.19 12.10 -41.38
N GLU A 9 52.39 12.81 -42.49
CA GLU A 9 52.55 12.25 -43.84
C GLU A 9 53.97 11.70 -44.09
N ASP A 10 54.96 12.12 -43.30
CA ASP A 10 56.36 11.70 -43.40
C ASP A 10 56.72 10.54 -42.44
N LEU A 11 55.75 10.05 -41.67
CA LEU A 11 55.92 8.99 -40.69
C LEU A 11 55.59 7.63 -41.30
N THR A 12 56.44 6.64 -41.07
CA THR A 12 56.17 5.27 -41.52
C THR A 12 54.95 4.68 -40.79
N ILE A 13 54.25 3.73 -41.41
CA ILE A 13 53.06 3.07 -40.83
C ILE A 13 53.37 2.49 -39.43
N GLY A 14 54.59 1.98 -39.22
CA GLY A 14 55.06 1.48 -37.93
C GLY A 14 55.21 2.57 -36.86
N GLU A 15 55.79 3.72 -37.23
CA GLU A 15 55.93 4.88 -36.32
C GLU A 15 54.58 5.49 -35.98
N LEU A 16 53.67 5.60 -36.95
CA LEU A 16 52.31 6.09 -36.74
C LEU A 16 51.54 5.20 -35.77
N ARG A 17 51.65 3.87 -35.94
CA ARG A 17 51.03 2.89 -35.04
C ARG A 17 51.58 3.00 -33.61
N ARG A 18 52.89 3.24 -33.47
CA ARG A 18 53.54 3.44 -32.16
C ARG A 18 53.04 4.72 -31.48
N LEU A 19 52.99 5.84 -32.20
CA LEU A 19 52.47 7.11 -31.69
C LEU A 19 50.99 7.01 -31.29
N LEU A 20 50.18 6.29 -32.07
CA LEU A 20 48.78 6.05 -31.73
C LEU A 20 48.63 5.18 -30.48
N MET A 21 49.46 4.15 -30.29
CA MET A 21 49.44 3.35 -29.06
C MET A 21 49.83 4.18 -27.84
N GLU A 22 50.84 5.03 -27.96
CA GLU A 22 51.32 5.91 -26.89
C GLU A 22 50.24 6.93 -26.49
N LYS A 23 49.59 7.57 -27.48
CA LYS A 23 48.46 8.46 -27.25
C LYS A 23 47.30 7.74 -26.56
N ARG A 24 46.97 6.52 -26.99
CA ARG A 24 45.88 5.72 -26.41
C ARG A 24 46.16 5.34 -24.95
N ARG A 25 47.43 5.06 -24.62
CA ARG A 25 47.87 4.76 -23.25
C ARG A 25 47.75 5.98 -22.34
N ASN A 26 48.17 7.16 -22.81
CA ASN A 26 48.07 8.41 -22.05
C ASN A 26 46.61 8.79 -21.77
N VAL A 27 45.72 8.72 -22.77
CA VAL A 27 44.28 8.99 -22.59
C VAL A 27 43.64 8.05 -21.58
N ARG A 28 44.02 6.76 -21.60
CA ARG A 28 43.54 5.78 -20.61
C ARG A 28 44.00 6.16 -19.19
N GLN A 29 45.24 6.62 -19.05
CA GLN A 29 45.82 6.99 -17.77
C GLN A 29 45.19 8.26 -17.20
N GLU A 30 44.98 9.29 -18.03
CA GLU A 30 44.25 10.51 -17.66
C GLU A 30 42.81 10.23 -17.22
N ARG A 31 42.12 9.31 -17.91
CA ARG A 31 40.76 8.89 -17.54
C ARG A 31 40.74 8.19 -16.17
N LEU A 32 41.72 7.34 -15.88
CA LEU A 32 41.85 6.70 -14.56
C LEU A 32 42.15 7.71 -13.46
N ASP A 33 43.01 8.69 -13.71
CA ASP A 33 43.35 9.75 -12.75
C ASP A 33 42.16 10.69 -12.50
N HIS A 34 41.38 11.00 -13.53
CA HIS A 34 40.11 11.72 -13.40
C HIS A 34 39.12 10.95 -12.50
N TYR A 35 38.98 9.64 -12.67
CA TYR A 35 38.12 8.82 -11.81
C TYR A 35 38.62 8.73 -10.36
N ARG A 36 39.95 8.70 -10.15
CA ARG A 36 40.55 8.78 -8.81
C ARG A 36 40.25 10.10 -8.10
N ARG A 37 40.36 11.24 -8.80
CA ARG A 37 40.06 12.57 -8.24
C ARG A 37 38.58 12.78 -7.93
N THR A 38 37.69 12.18 -8.73
CA THR A 38 36.23 12.29 -8.57
C THR A 38 35.64 11.26 -7.59
N GLY A 39 36.48 10.51 -6.88
CA GLY A 39 36.06 9.58 -5.82
C GLY A 39 35.32 8.34 -6.32
N ARG A 40 35.45 7.99 -7.61
CA ARG A 40 34.64 6.95 -8.27
C ARG A 40 35.44 5.71 -8.67
N VAL A 41 36.47 5.35 -7.89
CA VAL A 41 37.28 4.12 -8.11
C VAL A 41 37.34 3.31 -6.83
N ILE A 42 36.83 2.07 -6.90
CA ILE A 42 36.96 1.06 -5.84
C ILE A 42 38.36 0.46 -5.95
N GLN A 43 39.15 0.61 -4.90
CA GLN A 43 40.48 0.02 -4.79
C GLN A 43 40.31 -1.44 -4.32
N LEU A 44 40.20 -2.37 -5.27
CA LEU A 44 40.23 -3.79 -4.94
C LEU A 44 41.64 -4.14 -4.46
N ALA A 45 41.75 -4.51 -3.18
CA ALA A 45 42.96 -5.04 -2.59
C ALA A 45 43.45 -6.26 -3.40
N SER A 46 44.77 -6.28 -3.61
CA SER A 46 45.50 -7.23 -4.42
C SER A 46 45.34 -8.67 -3.96
N THR A 47 45.09 -9.59 -4.90
CA THR A 47 45.70 -10.91 -4.86
C THR A 47 46.58 -11.03 -6.09
N GLN A 48 47.88 -10.77 -5.87
CA GLN A 48 49.05 -11.34 -6.53
C GLN A 48 48.94 -11.67 -8.04
N ALA A 49 49.50 -10.81 -8.88
CA ALA A 49 49.89 -11.16 -10.25
C ALA A 49 51.43 -11.29 -10.29
N PRO A 50 51.99 -12.42 -10.77
CA PRO A 50 53.44 -12.60 -10.84
C PRO A 50 54.03 -11.73 -11.95
N GLU A 51 55.14 -11.09 -11.60
CA GLU A 51 56.00 -10.27 -12.45
C GLU A 51 56.46 -11.04 -13.68
N LEU A 52 56.39 -10.41 -14.85
CA LEU A 52 57.23 -10.78 -15.98
C LEU A 52 57.90 -9.52 -16.51
N ASP A 53 59.19 -9.45 -16.18
CA ASP A 53 60.21 -8.61 -16.79
C ASP A 53 60.10 -8.69 -18.31
N ILE A 54 59.92 -7.53 -18.95
CA ILE A 54 59.98 -7.44 -20.41
C ILE A 54 60.99 -6.37 -20.76
N ASN A 55 62.18 -6.81 -21.22
CA ASN A 55 62.95 -6.33 -22.38
C ASN A 55 64.48 -6.42 -22.16
N PRO A 56 65.35 -6.32 -23.20
CA PRO A 56 65.09 -6.35 -24.66
C PRO A 56 66.15 -7.17 -25.45
N ILE A 57 66.14 -6.99 -26.78
CA ILE A 57 67.28 -7.07 -27.71
C ILE A 57 67.54 -8.46 -28.27
N ILE A 58 67.14 -8.68 -29.54
CA ILE A 58 68.10 -9.12 -30.56
C ILE A 58 67.82 -8.34 -31.84
N GLU A 59 68.85 -7.63 -32.25
CA GLU A 59 69.04 -6.86 -33.47
C GLU A 59 68.81 -7.73 -34.70
N THR A 60 68.26 -7.14 -35.76
CA THR A 60 68.39 -7.69 -37.11
C THR A 60 69.80 -7.42 -37.65
N PRO A 61 70.57 -8.44 -38.06
CA PRO A 61 71.55 -8.27 -39.11
C PRO A 61 70.98 -8.74 -40.45
N ALA A 62 71.21 -7.91 -41.45
CA ALA A 62 71.19 -8.28 -42.84
C ALA A 62 72.28 -9.33 -43.14
N ASP A 63 72.03 -10.10 -44.20
CA ASP A 63 72.97 -10.89 -44.98
C ASP A 63 73.65 -12.08 -44.27
N GLU A 64 72.98 -13.24 -44.32
CA GLU A 64 73.69 -14.52 -44.37
C GLU A 64 72.97 -15.51 -45.31
N GLU A 65 73.69 -15.85 -46.38
CA GLU A 65 73.32 -16.87 -47.36
C GLU A 65 73.07 -18.23 -46.71
N LEU A 66 72.03 -18.91 -47.21
CA LEU A 66 71.93 -20.36 -47.39
C LEU A 66 72.52 -21.27 -46.28
N ALA A 67 71.71 -21.53 -45.24
CA ALA A 67 71.78 -22.78 -44.48
C ALA A 67 70.35 -23.30 -44.16
N PRO A 68 70.09 -24.63 -44.25
CA PRO A 68 68.73 -25.15 -44.26
C PRO A 68 68.08 -25.14 -42.88
N VAL A 69 66.81 -24.72 -42.86
CA VAL A 69 65.86 -24.77 -41.75
C VAL A 69 65.90 -26.14 -41.05
N LYS A 70 66.31 -26.18 -39.78
CA LYS A 70 66.13 -27.36 -38.91
C LYS A 70 64.63 -27.69 -38.84
N LYS A 71 64.26 -28.85 -39.35
CA LYS A 71 62.90 -29.41 -39.28
C LYS A 71 62.42 -29.43 -37.83
N ALA A 72 61.32 -28.73 -37.54
CA ALA A 72 60.65 -28.79 -36.25
C ALA A 72 60.33 -30.23 -35.87
N SER A 73 60.73 -30.64 -34.67
CA SER A 73 60.55 -32.00 -34.17
C SER A 73 59.06 -32.38 -34.06
N PRO A 74 58.70 -33.67 -34.24
CA PRO A 74 57.31 -34.12 -34.33
C PRO A 74 56.52 -33.95 -33.02
N ARG A 75 57.19 -33.72 -31.88
CA ARG A 75 56.54 -33.48 -30.58
C ARG A 75 55.90 -32.08 -30.46
N LYS A 76 56.36 -31.07 -31.19
CA LYS A 76 55.82 -29.70 -31.10
C LYS A 76 54.48 -29.53 -31.85
N LYS A 77 54.30 -30.26 -32.95
CA LYS A 77 53.06 -30.26 -33.76
C LYS A 77 51.85 -30.85 -33.02
N TRP A 78 52.06 -31.77 -32.09
CA TRP A 78 50.95 -32.40 -31.36
C TRP A 78 50.37 -31.44 -30.30
N GLY A 79 51.23 -30.68 -29.61
CA GLY A 79 50.81 -29.65 -28.67
C GLY A 79 50.06 -28.49 -29.33
N GLU A 80 50.48 -28.08 -30.54
CA GLU A 80 49.78 -27.05 -31.33
C GLU A 80 48.38 -27.51 -31.77
N ARG A 81 48.24 -28.78 -32.21
CA ARG A 81 46.94 -29.34 -32.58
C ARG A 81 46.02 -29.57 -31.39
N PHE A 82 46.59 -29.89 -30.23
CA PHE A 82 45.84 -30.00 -28.98
C PHE A 82 45.32 -28.64 -28.50
N LEU A 83 46.16 -27.60 -28.52
CA LEU A 83 45.75 -26.23 -28.20
C LEU A 83 44.62 -25.74 -29.12
N LEU A 84 44.74 -26.01 -30.44
CA LEU A 84 43.71 -25.66 -31.40
C LEU A 84 42.40 -26.43 -31.16
N ALA A 85 42.47 -27.71 -30.75
CA ALA A 85 41.28 -28.48 -30.38
C ALA A 85 40.60 -27.92 -29.13
N VAL A 86 41.38 -27.52 -28.11
CA VAL A 86 40.85 -26.87 -26.90
C VAL A 86 40.18 -25.53 -27.24
N GLU A 87 40.77 -24.74 -28.13
CA GLU A 87 40.19 -23.47 -28.60
C GLU A 87 38.87 -23.70 -29.33
N ILE A 88 38.80 -24.68 -30.23
CA ILE A 88 37.55 -25.03 -30.93
C ILE A 88 36.47 -25.47 -29.93
N ILE A 89 36.82 -26.30 -28.95
CA ILE A 89 35.87 -26.73 -27.91
C ILE A 89 35.37 -25.54 -27.09
N ALA A 90 36.25 -24.60 -26.74
CA ALA A 90 35.87 -23.39 -26.01
C ALA A 90 34.92 -22.50 -26.83
N VAL A 91 35.18 -22.34 -28.13
CA VAL A 91 34.30 -21.57 -29.03
C VAL A 91 32.96 -22.26 -29.21
N LEU A 92 32.93 -23.58 -29.40
CA LEU A 92 31.70 -24.36 -29.48
C LEU A 92 30.89 -24.29 -28.17
N GLY A 93 31.57 -24.34 -27.02
CA GLY A 93 30.95 -24.15 -25.71
C GLY A 93 30.34 -22.75 -25.56
N LEU A 94 31.06 -21.70 -25.97
CA LEU A 94 30.54 -20.33 -25.96
C LEU A 94 29.30 -20.19 -26.86
N ILE A 95 29.36 -20.74 -28.07
CA ILE A 95 28.22 -20.74 -29.00
C ILE A 95 27.03 -21.48 -28.39
N SER A 96 27.26 -22.63 -27.75
CA SER A 96 26.20 -23.37 -27.06
C SER A 96 25.56 -22.55 -25.95
N ILE A 97 26.36 -21.85 -25.13
CA ILE A 97 25.85 -20.98 -24.06
C ILE A 97 25.01 -19.83 -24.64
N ILE A 98 25.45 -19.23 -25.75
CA ILE A 98 24.71 -18.15 -26.42
C ILE A 98 23.38 -18.67 -26.97
N LEU A 99 23.38 -19.84 -27.62
CA LEU A 99 22.15 -20.45 -28.16
C LEU A 99 21.18 -20.84 -27.03
N SER A 100 21.67 -21.43 -25.94
CA SER A 100 20.86 -21.73 -24.75
C SER A 100 20.32 -20.46 -24.10
N GLY A 101 21.11 -19.40 -24.01
CA GLY A 101 20.68 -18.10 -23.48
C GLY A 101 19.56 -17.48 -24.32
N PHE A 102 19.60 -17.63 -25.65
CA PHE A 102 18.55 -17.17 -26.54
C PHE A 102 17.23 -17.94 -26.36
N GLY A 103 17.31 -19.24 -26.02
CA GLY A 103 16.15 -20.07 -25.65
C GLY A 103 15.50 -19.56 -24.36
N ILE A 104 16.28 -19.43 -23.29
CA ILE A 104 15.80 -18.95 -21.98
C ILE A 104 15.17 -17.55 -22.11
N LEU A 105 15.76 -16.65 -22.91
CA LEU A 105 15.20 -15.30 -23.10
C LEU A 105 13.87 -15.32 -23.87
N ARG A 106 13.69 -16.27 -24.79
CA ARG A 106 12.41 -16.46 -25.48
C ARG A 106 11.35 -17.02 -24.53
N ASP A 107 11.71 -18.00 -23.70
CA ASP A 107 10.80 -18.62 -22.74
C ASP A 107 10.36 -17.59 -21.69
N LEU A 108 11.30 -16.82 -21.13
CA LEU A 108 10.99 -15.73 -20.20
C LEU A 108 10.14 -14.63 -20.84
N ASN A 109 10.38 -14.27 -22.10
CA ASN A 109 9.54 -13.30 -22.79
C ASN A 109 8.12 -13.84 -23.04
N ALA A 110 7.97 -15.15 -23.28
CA ALA A 110 6.67 -15.79 -23.44
C ALA A 110 5.91 -15.83 -22.10
N GLU A 111 6.57 -16.28 -21.02
CA GLU A 111 5.99 -16.29 -19.66
C GLU A 111 5.63 -14.87 -19.19
N PHE A 112 6.47 -13.88 -19.49
CA PHE A 112 6.18 -12.48 -19.15
C PHE A 112 5.03 -11.91 -19.98
N ALA A 113 4.90 -12.31 -21.25
CA ALA A 113 3.77 -11.94 -22.09
C ALA A 113 2.46 -12.57 -21.59
N GLU A 114 2.49 -13.83 -21.16
CA GLU A 114 1.35 -14.50 -20.51
C GLU A 114 1.00 -13.86 -19.16
N ALA A 115 1.99 -13.45 -18.37
CA ALA A 115 1.75 -12.75 -17.10
C ALA A 115 1.21 -11.32 -17.27
N LEU A 116 1.40 -10.71 -18.45
CA LEU A 116 0.87 -9.40 -18.82
C LEU A 116 -0.55 -9.45 -19.38
N GLU A 117 -1.07 -10.63 -19.73
CA GLU A 117 -2.50 -10.80 -19.87
C GLU A 117 -3.14 -10.62 -18.50
N GLN A 118 -3.49 -9.37 -18.18
CA GLN A 118 -4.38 -9.08 -17.08
C GLN A 118 -5.59 -10.00 -17.25
N PRO A 119 -6.04 -10.71 -16.19
CA PRO A 119 -7.27 -11.47 -16.29
C PRO A 119 -8.30 -10.51 -16.84
N THR A 120 -8.89 -10.85 -17.99
CA THR A 120 -10.08 -10.17 -18.49
C THR A 120 -10.93 -9.99 -17.26
N LEU A 121 -11.31 -8.76 -16.94
CA LEU A 121 -12.31 -8.53 -15.91
C LEU A 121 -13.57 -9.21 -16.44
N ALA A 122 -13.67 -10.54 -16.24
CA ALA A 122 -14.93 -11.17 -15.99
C ALA A 122 -15.53 -10.25 -14.93
N PRO A 123 -16.66 -9.59 -15.20
CA PRO A 123 -17.28 -8.76 -14.19
C PRO A 123 -17.31 -9.67 -12.97
N THR A 124 -16.54 -9.32 -11.94
CA THR A 124 -16.63 -9.99 -10.65
C THR A 124 -18.12 -10.08 -10.48
N PRO A 125 -18.73 -11.30 -10.43
CA PRO A 125 -20.15 -11.37 -10.21
C PRO A 125 -20.33 -10.47 -9.02
N LEU A 126 -21.07 -9.37 -9.19
CA LEU A 126 -21.44 -8.56 -8.07
C LEU A 126 -22.09 -9.61 -7.20
N VAL A 127 -21.38 -10.04 -6.16
CA VAL A 127 -22.00 -10.72 -5.06
C VAL A 127 -22.81 -9.58 -4.51
N MET A 128 -23.98 -9.39 -5.14
CA MET A 128 -25.15 -8.86 -4.53
C MET A 128 -25.37 -9.85 -3.41
N ALA A 129 -24.64 -9.67 -2.31
CA ALA A 129 -25.22 -9.89 -1.03
C ALA A 129 -26.48 -9.03 -1.10
N VAL A 130 -27.59 -9.69 -1.48
CA VAL A 130 -28.93 -9.09 -1.56
C VAL A 130 -29.30 -8.51 -0.19
N VAL A 131 -28.55 -8.88 0.84
CA VAL A 131 -28.71 -8.48 2.22
C VAL A 131 -27.32 -8.30 2.82
N LEU A 132 -26.92 -7.08 3.15
CA LEU A 132 -25.90 -6.91 4.18
C LEU A 132 -26.57 -7.16 5.53
N PRO A 133 -25.91 -7.86 6.46
CA PRO A 133 -26.45 -8.08 7.80
C PRO A 133 -26.74 -6.78 8.57
N SER A 134 -26.20 -5.65 8.10
CA SER A 134 -26.49 -4.30 8.62
C SER A 134 -27.88 -3.75 8.25
N GLY A 135 -28.66 -4.42 7.39
CA GLY A 135 -29.95 -3.91 6.91
C GLY A 135 -29.82 -2.73 5.92
N HIS A 136 -28.61 -2.48 5.44
CA HIS A 136 -28.32 -1.51 4.38
C HIS A 136 -28.05 -2.21 3.05
N THR A 137 -28.32 -1.53 1.94
CA THR A 137 -27.82 -1.98 0.63
C THR A 137 -26.32 -1.73 0.55
N PRO A 138 -25.56 -2.58 -0.17
CA PRO A 138 -24.16 -2.30 -0.51
C PRO A 138 -23.96 -0.88 -1.07
N PRO A 139 -22.78 -0.27 -0.86
CA PRO A 139 -22.48 1.05 -1.40
C PRO A 139 -22.71 1.09 -2.91
N ASP A 140 -23.41 2.13 -3.40
CA ASP A 140 -23.54 2.37 -4.84
C ASP A 140 -22.20 2.80 -5.45
N THR A 141 -22.16 3.05 -6.76
CA THR A 141 -20.94 3.48 -7.47
C THR A 141 -20.41 4.84 -6.98
N ALA A 142 -21.21 5.61 -6.25
CA ALA A 142 -20.83 6.86 -5.60
C ALA A 142 -20.45 6.66 -4.12
N GLY A 143 -20.43 5.43 -3.62
CA GLY A 143 -20.12 5.08 -2.24
C GLY A 143 -21.26 5.33 -1.26
N ASN A 144 -22.47 5.60 -1.73
CA ASN A 144 -23.62 5.81 -0.84
C ASN A 144 -24.23 4.46 -0.46
N THR A 145 -24.36 4.22 0.84
CA THR A 145 -25.24 3.17 1.36
C THR A 145 -26.64 3.76 1.62
N ARG A 146 -27.67 2.91 1.58
CA ARG A 146 -29.05 3.29 1.91
C ARG A 146 -29.71 2.16 2.68
N PRO A 147 -30.70 2.42 3.56
CA PRO A 147 -31.48 1.35 4.19
C PRO A 147 -32.14 0.45 3.13
N ASN A 148 -32.20 -0.85 3.37
CA ASN A 148 -32.85 -1.80 2.46
C ASN A 148 -34.36 -1.82 2.68
N ASP A 149 -35.08 -0.85 2.11
CA ASP A 149 -36.54 -0.77 2.22
C ASP A 149 -37.27 -2.01 1.62
N ALA A 150 -36.58 -2.83 0.82
CA ALA A 150 -37.15 -4.05 0.25
C ALA A 150 -37.38 -5.16 1.29
N GLU A 151 -36.65 -5.14 2.41
CA GLU A 151 -36.83 -6.10 3.52
C GLU A 151 -38.07 -5.80 4.37
N ILE A 152 -38.60 -4.57 4.29
CA ILE A 152 -39.79 -4.19 5.05
C ILE A 152 -41.01 -4.92 4.48
N PRO A 153 -41.71 -5.75 5.29
CA PRO A 153 -42.95 -6.41 4.88
C PRO A 153 -43.96 -5.39 4.33
N GLU A 154 -44.67 -5.75 3.26
CA GLU A 154 -45.54 -4.82 2.54
C GLU A 154 -46.57 -4.12 3.44
N HIS A 155 -47.12 -4.84 4.42
CA HIS A 155 -48.07 -4.30 5.39
C HIS A 155 -47.46 -3.28 6.38
N LEU A 156 -46.14 -3.28 6.57
CA LEU A 156 -45.44 -2.33 7.45
C LEU A 156 -44.89 -1.12 6.71
N ARG A 157 -44.74 -1.19 5.38
CA ARG A 157 -44.23 -0.08 4.55
C ARG A 157 -44.95 1.27 4.78
N PRO A 158 -46.29 1.36 4.77
CA PRO A 158 -46.95 2.64 5.01
C PRO A 158 -46.67 3.20 6.42
N MET A 159 -46.53 2.32 7.42
CA MET A 159 -46.17 2.72 8.78
C MET A 159 -44.73 3.26 8.83
N VAL A 160 -43.77 2.55 8.24
CA VAL A 160 -42.36 3.00 8.20
C VAL A 160 -42.22 4.32 7.44
N GLN A 161 -42.94 4.51 6.33
CA GLN A 161 -42.94 5.77 5.60
C GLN A 161 -43.47 6.93 6.46
N SER A 162 -44.57 6.71 7.19
CA SER A 162 -45.12 7.74 8.09
C SER A 162 -44.14 8.16 9.20
N ILE A 163 -43.28 7.23 9.66
CA ILE A 163 -42.23 7.52 10.65
C ILE A 163 -41.09 8.34 10.03
N LYS A 164 -40.70 8.04 8.78
CA LYS A 164 -39.66 8.82 8.06
C LYS A 164 -40.07 10.28 7.87
N ASP A 165 -41.36 10.55 7.73
CA ASP A 165 -41.91 11.88 7.50
C ASP A 165 -42.27 12.64 8.79
N LEU A 166 -41.85 12.15 9.96
CA LEU A 166 -42.06 12.89 11.21
C LEU A 166 -41.35 14.24 11.16
N PRO A 167 -42.06 15.35 11.45
CA PRO A 167 -41.45 16.67 11.45
C PRO A 167 -40.36 16.74 12.53
N ILE A 168 -39.18 17.20 12.13
CA ILE A 168 -38.10 17.47 13.08
C ILE A 168 -38.56 18.60 14.01
N PRO A 169 -38.50 18.43 15.33
CA PRO A 169 -38.91 19.48 16.27
C PRO A 169 -38.05 20.74 16.06
N PRO A 170 -38.64 21.94 16.22
CA PRO A 170 -37.89 23.19 16.15
C PRO A 170 -36.86 23.26 17.28
N SER A 171 -35.74 23.94 17.02
CA SER A 171 -34.68 24.08 18.01
C SER A 171 -35.18 24.75 19.30
N SER A 172 -34.91 24.13 20.44
CA SER A 172 -35.22 24.69 21.77
C SER A 172 -33.97 24.84 22.64
N PRO A 173 -33.94 25.74 23.64
CA PRO A 173 -32.80 25.90 24.54
C PRO A 173 -32.49 24.65 25.38
N GLU A 174 -33.53 23.85 25.67
CA GLU A 174 -33.45 22.61 26.45
C GLU A 174 -32.99 21.42 25.60
N GLN A 175 -32.96 21.56 24.28
CA GLN A 175 -32.59 20.48 23.39
C GLN A 175 -31.12 20.10 23.59
N ALA A 176 -30.84 18.80 23.49
CA ALA A 176 -29.47 18.30 23.46
C ALA A 176 -28.76 18.77 22.18
N ILE A 177 -27.56 19.33 22.32
CA ILE A 177 -26.76 19.87 21.22
C ILE A 177 -25.39 19.19 21.08
N ARG A 178 -24.89 18.56 22.15
CA ARG A 178 -23.59 17.89 22.19
C ARG A 178 -23.58 16.80 23.25
N ILE A 179 -22.88 15.71 22.97
CA ILE A 179 -22.62 14.61 23.90
C ILE A 179 -21.12 14.44 24.08
N GLN A 180 -20.70 14.16 25.31
CA GLN A 180 -19.35 13.71 25.61
C GLN A 180 -19.39 12.43 26.45
N ILE A 181 -18.51 11.48 26.12
CA ILE A 181 -18.33 10.24 26.86
C ILE A 181 -16.84 10.11 27.18
N PRO A 182 -16.37 10.62 28.34
CA PRO A 182 -14.94 10.71 28.65
C PRO A 182 -14.21 9.36 28.61
N ALA A 183 -14.84 8.29 29.09
CA ALA A 183 -14.26 6.94 29.08
C ALA A 183 -13.93 6.44 27.67
N LEU A 184 -14.63 6.93 26.64
CA LEU A 184 -14.42 6.57 25.24
C LEU A 184 -13.73 7.66 24.42
N ASN A 185 -13.37 8.79 25.04
CA ASN A 185 -12.88 9.99 24.35
C ASN A 185 -13.82 10.46 23.21
N VAL A 186 -15.13 10.34 23.42
CA VAL A 186 -16.16 10.78 22.47
C VAL A 186 -16.56 12.22 22.77
N ASP A 187 -16.62 13.03 21.72
CA ASP A 187 -17.10 14.41 21.75
C ASP A 187 -17.76 14.73 20.41
N ALA A 188 -19.10 14.80 20.38
CA ALA A 188 -19.85 14.86 19.14
C ALA A 188 -21.07 15.78 19.22
N PRO A 189 -21.45 16.42 18.10
CA PRO A 189 -22.69 17.18 18.02
C PRO A 189 -23.90 16.23 18.05
N ILE A 190 -25.01 16.73 18.60
CA ILE A 190 -26.30 16.05 18.58
C ILE A 190 -27.21 16.73 17.55
N VAL A 191 -27.85 15.94 16.72
CA VAL A 191 -28.88 16.36 15.76
C VAL A 191 -30.22 15.74 16.11
N GLN A 192 -31.32 16.38 15.74
CA GLN A 192 -32.66 15.83 15.94
C GLN A 192 -33.01 14.85 14.83
N GLY A 193 -33.49 13.68 15.22
CA GLY A 193 -33.72 12.55 14.34
C GLY A 193 -32.51 11.62 14.26
N ASP A 194 -32.80 10.35 14.08
CA ASP A 194 -31.88 9.22 13.92
C ASP A 194 -32.02 8.57 12.54
N GLY A 195 -32.50 9.34 11.57
CA GLY A 195 -32.56 8.96 10.17
C GLY A 195 -31.19 8.99 9.49
N TRP A 196 -31.13 8.41 8.29
CA TRP A 196 -29.92 8.28 7.48
C TRP A 196 -29.13 9.59 7.31
N GLU A 197 -29.81 10.69 6.96
CA GLU A 197 -29.14 11.98 6.72
C GLU A 197 -28.72 12.69 8.03
N GLN A 198 -29.35 12.34 9.14
CA GLN A 198 -29.03 12.88 10.46
C GLN A 198 -27.80 12.18 11.03
N LEU A 199 -27.74 10.84 10.97
CA LEU A 199 -26.63 10.06 11.51
C LEU A 199 -25.29 10.29 10.78
N LYS A 200 -25.32 10.83 9.55
CA LYS A 200 -24.12 11.35 8.86
C LYS A 200 -23.49 12.57 9.54
N LYS A 201 -24.27 13.33 10.31
CA LYS A 201 -23.88 14.64 10.86
C LYS A 201 -23.40 14.56 12.31
N GLY A 202 -23.66 13.45 13.00
CA GLY A 202 -23.35 13.29 14.41
C GLY A 202 -24.25 12.26 15.10
N VAL A 203 -24.48 12.46 16.39
CA VAL A 203 -25.37 11.62 17.19
C VAL A 203 -26.81 12.06 16.98
N GLY A 204 -27.67 11.15 16.55
CA GLY A 204 -29.10 11.41 16.38
C GLY A 204 -29.86 11.23 17.69
N GLN A 205 -30.62 12.22 18.11
CA GLN A 205 -31.63 12.06 19.16
C GLN A 205 -32.92 11.53 18.54
N HIS A 206 -33.46 10.43 19.07
CA HIS A 206 -34.70 9.84 18.58
C HIS A 206 -35.87 10.82 18.71
N ILE A 207 -36.66 10.98 17.64
CA ILE A 207 -37.82 11.88 17.63
C ILE A 207 -38.87 11.35 18.61
N GLY A 208 -39.38 12.23 19.47
CA GLY A 208 -40.35 11.87 20.50
C GLY A 208 -39.73 11.37 21.81
N SER A 209 -38.41 11.15 21.85
CA SER A 209 -37.69 11.02 23.13
C SER A 209 -37.64 12.38 23.85
N PRO A 210 -37.61 12.39 25.19
CA PRO A 210 -37.75 13.61 25.97
C PRO A 210 -36.42 14.38 26.06
N ASN A 211 -36.44 15.65 26.51
CA ASN A 211 -35.23 16.49 26.64
C ASN A 211 -34.35 16.08 27.85
N PRO A 212 -33.07 16.50 27.91
CA PRO A 212 -32.17 16.11 29.00
C PRO A 212 -32.73 16.51 30.37
N GLY A 213 -32.62 15.61 31.33
CA GLY A 213 -33.11 15.77 32.71
C GLY A 213 -34.63 15.72 32.89
N THR A 214 -35.40 15.52 31.83
CA THR A 214 -36.84 15.28 31.93
C THR A 214 -37.14 13.79 32.17
N THR A 215 -38.28 13.48 32.77
CA THR A 215 -38.70 12.09 33.01
C THR A 215 -38.95 11.37 31.68
N GLY A 216 -38.39 10.18 31.55
CA GLY A 216 -38.49 9.32 30.36
C GLY A 216 -37.14 8.79 29.91
N ASN A 217 -37.12 8.22 28.71
CA ASN A 217 -35.94 7.64 28.11
C ASN A 217 -35.47 8.47 26.91
N MET A 218 -34.38 9.21 27.10
CA MET A 218 -33.68 9.92 26.04
C MET A 218 -32.85 8.95 25.22
N VAL A 219 -33.20 8.75 23.96
CA VAL A 219 -32.52 7.77 23.09
C VAL A 219 -31.60 8.47 22.11
N PHE A 220 -30.36 8.00 22.05
CA PHE A 220 -29.35 8.44 21.10
C PHE A 220 -28.87 7.28 20.23
N SER A 221 -28.73 7.56 18.94
CA SER A 221 -28.24 6.62 17.94
C SER A 221 -27.05 7.22 17.21
N ALA A 222 -26.02 6.41 16.96
CA ALA A 222 -24.90 6.79 16.09
C ALA A 222 -24.24 5.55 15.48
N HIS A 223 -23.54 5.73 14.36
CA HIS A 223 -22.83 4.65 13.68
C HIS A 223 -21.61 4.15 14.47
N ASN A 224 -21.33 2.86 14.33
CA ASN A 224 -20.15 2.17 14.87
C ASN A 224 -19.04 1.98 13.83
N ASP A 225 -19.35 2.05 12.54
CA ASP A 225 -18.47 1.61 11.43
C ASP A 225 -18.35 2.61 10.27
N VAL A 226 -19.19 3.66 10.27
CA VAL A 226 -19.17 4.73 9.27
C VAL A 226 -19.31 6.11 9.92
N TYR A 227 -19.07 7.17 9.13
CA TYR A 227 -19.30 8.57 9.51
C TYR A 227 -18.73 8.97 10.89
N GLY A 228 -17.45 8.67 11.09
CA GLY A 228 -16.71 9.00 12.32
C GLY A 228 -16.84 7.95 13.42
N GLU A 229 -17.66 6.90 13.24
CA GLU A 229 -17.70 5.74 14.12
C GLU A 229 -17.93 6.10 15.60
N ILE A 230 -18.76 7.12 15.85
CA ILE A 230 -18.88 7.81 17.13
C ILE A 230 -19.17 6.83 18.29
N PHE A 231 -19.96 5.79 18.03
CA PHE A 231 -20.36 4.78 19.02
C PHE A 231 -19.65 3.43 18.83
N ARG A 232 -18.48 3.41 18.17
CA ARG A 232 -17.69 2.19 17.93
C ARG A 232 -17.38 1.38 19.19
N TYR A 233 -17.08 2.07 20.28
CA TYR A 233 -16.54 1.48 21.51
C TYR A 233 -17.53 1.46 22.67
N LEU A 234 -18.84 1.49 22.40
CA LEU A 234 -19.85 1.38 23.46
C LEU A 234 -19.72 0.09 24.29
N ASP A 235 -19.09 -0.95 23.75
CA ASP A 235 -18.78 -2.20 24.44
C ASP A 235 -17.72 -2.07 25.54
N GLN A 236 -16.96 -0.97 25.55
CA GLN A 236 -15.96 -0.69 26.57
C GLN A 236 -16.52 0.06 27.78
N LEU A 237 -17.75 0.59 27.69
CA LEU A 237 -18.38 1.30 28.81
C LEU A 237 -18.69 0.35 29.97
N GLN A 238 -18.38 0.81 31.16
CA GLN A 238 -18.59 0.09 32.41
C GLN A 238 -19.63 0.80 33.28
N PRO A 239 -20.34 0.06 34.15
CA PRO A 239 -21.21 0.67 35.15
C PRO A 239 -20.43 1.69 35.99
N GLY A 240 -20.96 2.91 36.10
CA GLY A 240 -20.29 4.03 36.76
C GLY A 240 -19.65 5.06 35.82
N ASP A 241 -19.44 4.73 34.55
CA ASP A 241 -18.94 5.70 33.57
C ASP A 241 -19.97 6.83 33.32
N GLU A 242 -19.46 8.02 33.01
CA GLU A 242 -20.30 9.20 32.82
C GLU A 242 -20.58 9.49 31.34
N ILE A 243 -21.82 9.86 31.06
CA ILE A 243 -22.28 10.41 29.78
C ILE A 243 -22.74 11.84 30.03
N LEU A 244 -22.09 12.80 29.41
CA LEU A 244 -22.36 14.23 29.58
C LEU A 244 -23.17 14.72 28.38
N VAL A 245 -24.36 15.27 28.64
CA VAL A 245 -25.24 15.84 27.62
C VAL A 245 -25.36 17.34 27.84
N PHE A 246 -25.02 18.12 26.82
CA PHE A 246 -25.06 19.57 26.87
C PHE A 246 -26.27 20.11 26.13
N THR A 247 -26.92 21.10 26.73
CA THR A 247 -27.92 21.96 26.10
C THR A 247 -27.36 23.38 25.96
N GLN A 248 -28.14 24.32 25.42
CA GLN A 248 -27.73 25.72 25.39
C GLN A 248 -27.64 26.35 26.80
N GLN A 249 -28.33 25.75 27.78
CA GLN A 249 -28.48 26.31 29.12
C GLN A 249 -27.58 25.66 30.16
N ARG A 250 -27.40 24.33 30.09
CA ARG A 250 -26.71 23.57 31.14
C ARG A 250 -26.24 22.20 30.64
N GLN A 251 -25.46 21.54 31.49
CA GLN A 251 -25.01 20.16 31.33
C GLN A 251 -25.86 19.22 32.19
N TYR A 252 -26.07 18.00 31.70
CA TYR A 252 -26.66 16.88 32.44
C TYR A 252 -25.68 15.72 32.42
N THR A 253 -25.47 15.10 33.58
CA THR A 253 -24.59 13.93 33.72
C THR A 253 -25.45 12.70 33.94
N TYR A 254 -25.28 11.70 33.10
CA TYR A 254 -25.88 10.37 33.24
C TYR A 254 -24.79 9.37 33.60
N VAL A 255 -25.13 8.37 34.41
CA VAL A 255 -24.20 7.33 34.87
C VAL A 255 -24.63 6.00 34.28
N VAL A 256 -23.71 5.34 33.58
CA VAL A 256 -23.92 4.03 32.96
C VAL A 256 -24.31 3.01 34.03
N LEU A 257 -25.37 2.25 33.76
CA LEU A 257 -25.85 1.17 34.60
C LEU A 257 -25.42 -0.19 34.09
N ASN A 258 -25.67 -0.46 32.81
CA ASN A 258 -25.30 -1.69 32.13
C ASN A 258 -25.35 -1.54 30.61
N THR A 259 -24.78 -2.53 29.93
CA THR A 259 -24.76 -2.66 28.48
C THR A 259 -25.36 -4.01 28.10
N GLN A 260 -26.16 -4.05 27.04
CA GLN A 260 -26.82 -5.26 26.54
C GLN A 260 -26.66 -5.37 25.03
N LEU A 261 -26.53 -6.61 24.54
CA LEU A 261 -26.66 -6.93 23.14
C LEU A 261 -28.07 -7.45 22.89
N VAL A 262 -28.76 -6.84 21.93
CA VAL A 262 -30.16 -7.16 21.61
C VAL A 262 -30.34 -7.38 20.12
N GLU A 263 -31.41 -8.06 19.75
CA GLU A 263 -31.80 -8.21 18.35
C GLU A 263 -32.31 -6.87 17.77
N PRO A 264 -32.12 -6.59 16.47
CA PRO A 264 -32.59 -5.34 15.86
C PRO A 264 -34.09 -5.08 16.01
N THR A 265 -34.89 -6.15 16.21
CA THR A 265 -36.34 -6.08 16.41
C THR A 265 -36.76 -5.72 17.83
N GLN A 266 -35.83 -5.69 18.78
CA GLN A 266 -36.11 -5.50 20.20
C GLN A 266 -36.26 -4.01 20.57
N VAL A 267 -37.28 -3.37 20.01
CA VAL A 267 -37.51 -1.91 20.10
C VAL A 267 -37.95 -1.44 21.50
N GLU A 268 -38.37 -2.35 22.37
CA GLU A 268 -38.80 -2.03 23.74
C GLU A 268 -37.69 -1.40 24.60
N VAL A 269 -36.42 -1.55 24.22
CA VAL A 269 -35.29 -0.88 24.88
C VAL A 269 -35.37 0.65 24.79
N MET A 270 -36.13 1.18 23.82
CA MET A 270 -36.36 2.61 23.61
C MET A 270 -37.57 3.14 24.38
N ALA A 271 -38.33 2.27 25.07
CA ALA A 271 -39.55 2.67 25.75
C ALA A 271 -39.28 3.71 26.86
N ALA A 272 -40.26 4.57 27.10
CA ALA A 272 -40.19 5.57 28.15
C ALA A 272 -40.11 4.92 29.54
N THR A 273 -39.34 5.53 30.44
CA THR A 273 -39.18 5.07 31.83
C THR A 273 -39.80 6.09 32.81
N ASN A 274 -40.00 5.66 34.07
CA ASN A 274 -40.51 6.53 35.13
C ASN A 274 -39.43 7.42 35.78
N LYS A 275 -38.19 7.35 35.30
CA LYS A 275 -37.05 8.13 35.76
C LYS A 275 -36.50 8.96 34.59
N SER A 276 -35.59 9.88 34.86
CA SER A 276 -34.81 10.49 33.77
C SER A 276 -33.65 9.56 33.43
N THR A 277 -33.72 8.94 32.25
CA THR A 277 -32.77 7.93 31.77
C THR A 277 -32.31 8.27 30.37
N THR A 278 -31.16 7.75 29.96
CA THR A 278 -30.72 7.78 28.57
C THR A 278 -30.29 6.41 28.09
N THR A 279 -30.54 6.13 26.82
CA THR A 279 -30.17 4.91 26.12
C THR A 279 -29.31 5.27 24.91
N LEU A 280 -28.10 4.72 24.82
CA LEU A 280 -27.26 4.82 23.63
C LEU A 280 -27.39 3.53 22.81
N ILE A 281 -27.63 3.64 21.51
CA ILE A 281 -27.83 2.50 20.61
C ILE A 281 -26.88 2.60 19.42
N SER A 282 -26.23 1.49 19.09
CA SER A 282 -25.44 1.35 17.86
C SER A 282 -25.52 -0.07 17.29
N CYS A 283 -25.03 -0.25 16.08
CA CYS A 283 -24.87 -1.57 15.47
C CYS A 283 -23.76 -2.37 16.17
N TYR A 284 -23.89 -3.69 16.16
CA TYR A 284 -22.88 -4.60 16.71
C TYR A 284 -22.99 -6.00 16.07
N PRO A 285 -21.93 -6.80 15.99
CA PRO A 285 -20.52 -6.43 16.19
C PRO A 285 -19.98 -5.62 15.03
N TYR A 286 -18.88 -4.92 15.27
CA TYR A 286 -18.22 -4.02 14.30
C TYR A 286 -18.11 -4.66 12.90
N LEU A 287 -18.55 -3.92 11.87
CA LEU A 287 -18.60 -4.33 10.45
C LEU A 287 -19.53 -5.50 10.10
N LYS A 288 -20.26 -6.07 11.06
CA LYS A 288 -21.26 -7.12 10.81
C LYS A 288 -22.67 -6.65 11.08
N ASP A 289 -22.87 -5.87 12.14
CA ASP A 289 -24.11 -5.15 12.45
C ASP A 289 -25.38 -6.02 12.57
N THR A 290 -25.20 -7.32 12.87
CA THR A 290 -26.27 -8.30 13.02
C THR A 290 -27.16 -8.05 14.24
N GLN A 291 -26.65 -7.32 15.22
CA GLN A 291 -27.28 -7.04 16.51
C GLN A 291 -27.17 -5.54 16.83
N ARG A 292 -27.72 -5.15 17.98
CA ARG A 292 -27.58 -3.80 18.53
C ARG A 292 -26.90 -3.87 19.88
N ILE A 293 -25.95 -2.97 20.11
CA ILE A 293 -25.43 -2.69 21.43
C ILE A 293 -26.21 -1.54 22.04
N VAL A 294 -26.66 -1.74 23.28
CA VAL A 294 -27.53 -0.82 24.00
C VAL A 294 -26.92 -0.52 25.36
N VAL A 295 -26.66 0.75 25.64
CA VAL A 295 -26.13 1.21 26.93
C VAL A 295 -27.23 1.98 27.65
N PHE A 296 -27.54 1.56 28.89
CA PHE A 296 -28.53 2.22 29.73
C PHE A 296 -27.84 3.06 30.80
N ALA A 297 -28.32 4.28 31.02
CA ALA A 297 -27.79 5.18 32.03
C ALA A 297 -28.89 5.98 32.76
N ASP A 298 -28.71 6.18 34.06
CA ASP A 298 -29.61 6.99 34.91
C ASP A 298 -29.04 8.40 35.09
N LEU A 299 -29.90 9.42 35.18
CA LEU A 299 -29.47 10.77 35.51
C LEU A 299 -28.82 10.81 36.91
N LYS A 300 -27.63 11.39 36.99
CA LYS A 300 -26.93 11.67 38.25
C LYS A 300 -27.69 12.75 39.01
N LYS A 301 -28.15 12.42 40.23
CA LYS A 301 -28.86 13.33 41.13
C LYS A 301 -27.94 14.38 41.74
#